data_AF-A0A5E4RHX8-F1
#
_entry.id   AF-A0A5E4RHX8-F1
#
_cell.length_a   1.000
_cell.length_b   1.000
_cell.length_c   1.000
_cell.angle_alpha   90.00
_cell.angle_beta   90.00
_cell.angle_gamma   90.00
#
_symmetry.space_group_name_H-M   'P 1'
#
loop_
_entity.id
_entity.type
_entity.pdbx_description
1 polymer ?
#
loop_
_entity_poly.entity_id
_entity_poly.type
_entity_poly.pdbx_seq_one_letter_code
_entity_poly.pdbx_strand_id
1 'polypeptide(L)'
;MRRLTVTIAAILACNLAYADTLTIDQAMNARRALDAVQAAGAHVNAKPDVRAWLLDQVTTARSALETAPRGDVKQRLLDVAIRARVAGMLLDAPALVPAAAIVDSLAHGL
;
A
#
# COMPACT_ATOMS: atom_id res chain seq x y z
N MET A 1 23.89 -38.83 -1.02
CA MET A 1 23.65 -37.62 -1.85
C MET A 1 22.25 -37.01 -1.68
N ARG A 2 21.22 -37.77 -1.28
CA ARG A 2 19.82 -37.28 -1.12
C ARG A 2 19.57 -36.28 0.02
N ARG A 3 20.49 -36.19 1.01
CA ARG A 3 20.34 -35.29 2.17
C ARG A 3 20.73 -33.84 1.86
N LEU A 4 21.68 -33.61 0.94
CA LEU A 4 22.15 -32.26 0.58
C LEU A 4 21.13 -31.48 -0.26
N THR A 5 20.37 -32.16 -1.11
CA THR A 5 19.33 -31.52 -1.94
C THR A 5 18.12 -31.06 -1.13
N VAL A 6 17.79 -31.75 -0.04
CA VAL A 6 16.67 -31.37 0.84
C VAL A 6 17.01 -30.13 1.67
N THR A 7 18.26 -29.99 2.15
CA THR A 7 18.68 -28.79 2.88
C THR A 7 18.74 -27.57 1.99
N ILE A 8 19.22 -27.68 0.75
CA ILE A 8 19.26 -26.55 -0.19
C ILE A 8 17.83 -26.15 -0.59
N ALA A 9 16.93 -27.11 -0.83
CA ALA A 9 15.52 -26.82 -1.11
C ALA A 9 14.80 -26.18 0.09
N ALA A 10 15.09 -26.61 1.32
CA ALA A 10 14.52 -26.02 2.53
C ALA A 10 15.07 -24.61 2.81
N ILE A 11 16.36 -24.36 2.55
CA ILE A 11 16.95 -23.03 2.67
C ILE A 11 16.41 -22.11 1.56
N LEU A 12 16.24 -22.59 0.33
CA LEU A 12 15.69 -21.79 -0.77
C LEU A 12 14.19 -21.50 -0.54
N ALA A 13 13.42 -22.47 -0.05
CA ALA A 13 12.02 -22.28 0.33
C ALA A 13 11.86 -21.35 1.55
N CYS A 14 12.76 -21.43 2.53
CA CYS A 14 12.80 -20.48 3.64
C CYS A 14 13.23 -19.07 3.19
N ASN A 15 14.18 -18.93 2.26
CA ASN A 15 14.59 -17.64 1.70
C ASN A 15 13.53 -17.02 0.77
N LEU A 16 12.75 -17.84 0.07
CA LEU A 16 11.59 -17.40 -0.72
C LEU A 16 10.38 -17.05 0.15
N ALA A 17 10.18 -17.73 1.29
CA ALA A 17 9.21 -17.32 2.31
C ALA A 17 9.67 -16.06 3.07
N TYR A 18 10.99 -15.83 3.15
CA TYR A 18 11.65 -14.59 3.56
C TYR A 18 11.79 -13.57 2.41
N ALA A 19 11.01 -13.71 1.33
CA ALA A 19 10.81 -12.61 0.38
C ALA A 19 10.05 -11.49 1.11
N ASP A 20 10.81 -10.70 1.88
CA ASP A 20 10.48 -9.44 2.54
C ASP A 20 8.97 -9.20 2.64
N THR A 21 8.30 -9.86 3.58
CA THR A 21 6.96 -9.44 3.96
C THR A 21 7.07 -8.25 4.92
N LEU A 22 6.06 -7.38 4.96
CA LEU A 22 6.03 -6.28 5.92
C LEU A 22 6.07 -6.81 7.36
N THR A 23 6.74 -6.07 8.25
CA THR A 23 6.52 -6.29 9.68
C THR A 23 5.08 -5.91 10.04
N ILE A 24 4.57 -6.46 11.14
CA ILE A 24 3.22 -6.16 11.63
C ILE A 24 3.04 -4.64 11.83
N ASP A 25 4.05 -3.97 12.39
CA ASP A 25 4.01 -2.52 12.60
C ASP A 25 3.98 -1.73 11.28
N GLN A 26 4.75 -2.15 10.27
CA GLN A 26 4.73 -1.53 8.94
C GLN A 26 3.38 -1.72 8.25
N ALA A 27 2.80 -2.92 8.35
CA ALA A 27 1.48 -3.22 7.80
C ALA A 27 0.37 -2.42 8.52
N MET A 28 0.45 -2.27 9.84
CA MET A 28 -0.49 -1.43 10.61
C MET A 28 -0.36 0.04 10.25
N ASN A 29 0.85 0.56 10.11
CA ASN A 29 1.09 1.94 9.70
C ASN A 29 0.58 2.19 8.27
N ALA A 30 0.77 1.23 7.35
CA ALA A 30 0.25 1.31 6.00
C ALA A 30 -1.27 1.31 5.96
N ARG A 31 -1.93 0.45 6.75
CA ARG A 31 -3.39 0.47 6.90
C ARG A 31 -3.88 1.83 7.41
N ARG A 32 -3.27 2.38 8.46
CA ARG A 32 -3.65 3.70 9.00
C ARG A 32 -3.48 4.83 7.99
N ALA A 33 -2.39 4.80 7.20
CA ALA A 33 -2.16 5.80 6.16
C ALA A 33 -3.22 5.70 5.04
N LEU A 34 -3.56 4.49 4.63
CA LEU A 34 -4.64 4.22 3.67
C LEU A 34 -6.02 4.65 4.20
N ASP A 35 -6.30 4.44 5.48
CA ASP A 35 -7.52 4.89 6.14
C ASP A 35 -7.64 6.42 6.15
N ALA A 36 -6.52 7.13 6.34
CA ALA A 36 -6.49 8.59 6.26
C ALA A 36 -6.85 9.09 4.85
N VAL A 37 -6.34 8.44 3.79
CA VAL A 37 -6.70 8.77 2.40
C VAL A 37 -8.18 8.51 2.14
N GLN A 38 -8.70 7.36 2.60
CA GLN A 38 -10.13 7.04 2.48
C GLN A 38 -11.00 8.07 3.20
N ALA A 39 -10.65 8.45 4.43
CA ALA A 39 -11.40 9.45 5.20
C ALA A 39 -11.37 10.82 4.51
N ALA A 40 -10.20 11.25 4.03
CA ALA A 40 -10.05 12.51 3.30
C ALA A 40 -10.86 12.55 2.00
N GLY A 41 -10.98 11.40 1.30
CA GLY A 41 -11.79 11.28 0.09
C GLY A 41 -13.30 11.08 0.34
N ALA A 42 -13.69 10.53 1.49
CA ALA A 42 -15.08 10.17 1.79
C ALA A 42 -16.00 11.39 1.92
N HIS A 43 -15.47 12.52 2.40
CA HIS A 43 -16.24 13.76 2.57
C HIS A 43 -16.42 14.56 1.28
N VAL A 44 -15.81 14.11 0.17
CA VAL A 44 -15.90 14.82 -1.11
C VAL A 44 -17.07 14.29 -1.92
N ASN A 45 -18.13 15.10 -2.03
CA ASN A 45 -19.29 14.79 -2.88
C ASN A 45 -19.15 15.27 -4.34
N ALA A 46 -18.02 15.86 -4.70
CA ALA A 46 -17.71 16.23 -6.07
C ALA A 46 -17.22 15.01 -6.87
N LYS A 47 -17.62 14.90 -8.14
CA LYS A 47 -17.12 13.90 -9.12
C LYS A 47 -17.04 12.46 -8.54
N PRO A 48 -18.20 11.77 -8.41
CA PRO A 48 -18.28 10.45 -7.78
C PRO A 48 -17.36 9.41 -8.42
N ASP A 49 -17.08 9.52 -9.72
CA ASP A 49 -16.16 8.62 -10.43
C ASP A 49 -14.72 8.74 -9.93
N VAL A 50 -14.25 9.97 -9.68
CA VAL A 50 -12.90 10.21 -9.14
C VAL A 50 -12.80 9.70 -7.70
N ARG A 51 -13.88 9.86 -6.92
CA ARG A 51 -13.96 9.28 -5.57
C ARG A 51 -13.91 7.76 -5.62
N ALA A 52 -14.73 7.12 -6.46
CA ALA A 52 -14.77 5.67 -6.62
C ALA A 52 -13.41 5.11 -7.05
N TRP A 53 -12.77 5.77 -8.02
CA TRP A 53 -11.42 5.44 -8.47
C TRP A 53 -10.38 5.51 -7.35
N LEU A 54 -10.41 6.56 -6.51
CA LEU A 54 -9.50 6.67 -5.38
C LEU A 54 -9.73 5.55 -4.35
N LEU A 55 -10.99 5.24 -4.03
CA LEU A 55 -11.34 4.20 -3.07
C LEU A 55 -10.98 2.80 -3.55
N ASP A 56 -11.10 2.54 -4.85
CA ASP A 56 -10.65 1.30 -5.47
C ASP A 56 -9.13 1.10 -5.32
N GLN A 57 -8.36 2.17 -5.50
CA GLN A 57 -6.91 2.15 -5.30
C GLN A 57 -6.52 1.89 -3.83
N VAL A 58 -7.21 2.52 -2.89
CA VAL A 58 -7.01 2.28 -1.45
C VAL A 58 -7.33 0.81 -1.11
N THR A 59 -8.41 0.27 -1.65
CA THR A 59 -8.82 -1.12 -1.44
C THR A 59 -7.78 -2.10 -1.99
N THR A 60 -7.32 -1.87 -3.22
CA THR A 60 -6.27 -2.67 -3.85
C THR A 60 -4.97 -2.65 -3.03
N ALA A 61 -4.56 -1.49 -2.53
CA ALA A 61 -3.38 -1.38 -1.68
C ALA A 61 -3.55 -2.12 -0.34
N ARG A 62 -4.74 -2.09 0.28
CA ARG A 62 -5.00 -2.88 1.50
C ARG A 62 -4.90 -4.37 1.27
N SER A 63 -5.47 -4.89 0.19
CA SER A 63 -5.38 -6.31 -0.16
C SER A 63 -3.92 -6.74 -0.39
N ALA A 64 -3.10 -5.85 -0.95
CA ALA A 64 -1.67 -6.11 -1.12
C ALA A 64 -0.93 -6.20 0.23
N LEU A 65 -1.33 -5.44 1.26
CA LEU A 65 -0.71 -5.55 2.59
C LEU A 65 -0.86 -6.94 3.21
N GLU A 66 -1.91 -7.68 2.86
CA GLU A 66 -2.23 -8.98 3.45
C GLU A 66 -1.58 -10.15 2.70
N THR A 67 -1.26 -9.96 1.42
CA THR A 67 -0.98 -11.07 0.51
C THR A 67 0.25 -10.87 -0.38
N ALA A 68 0.75 -9.64 -0.51
CA ALA A 68 1.80 -9.30 -1.45
C ALA A 68 3.19 -9.13 -0.78
N PRO A 69 4.28 -9.38 -1.52
CA PRO A 69 5.63 -9.02 -1.09
C PRO A 69 5.78 -7.51 -0.83
N ARG A 70 6.69 -7.12 0.06
CA ARG A 70 6.94 -5.71 0.44
C ARG A 70 7.23 -4.79 -0.75
N GLY A 71 7.96 -5.27 -1.76
CA GLY A 71 8.25 -4.50 -2.97
C GLY A 71 6.99 -4.08 -3.73
N ASP A 72 6.03 -5.01 -3.85
CA ASP A 72 4.75 -4.75 -4.50
C ASP A 72 3.89 -3.83 -3.64
N VAL A 73 3.88 -4.01 -2.32
CA VAL A 73 3.19 -3.09 -1.41
C VAL A 73 3.74 -1.68 -1.54
N LYS A 74 5.07 -1.52 -1.56
CA LYS A 74 5.71 -0.22 -1.71
C LYS A 74 5.23 0.50 -2.98
N GLN A 75 5.24 -0.21 -4.12
CA GLN A 75 4.73 0.34 -5.38
C GLN A 75 3.24 0.73 -5.27
N ARG A 76 2.42 -0.11 -4.64
CA ARG A 76 0.99 0.19 -4.42
C ARG A 76 0.76 1.41 -3.53
N LEU A 77 1.56 1.60 -2.49
CA LEU A 77 1.46 2.79 -1.64
C LEU A 77 1.87 4.05 -2.41
N LEU A 78 2.94 4.00 -3.22
CA LEU A 78 3.33 5.12 -4.10
C LEU A 78 2.20 5.46 -5.09
N ASP A 79 1.60 4.45 -5.72
CA ASP A 79 0.44 4.62 -6.60
C ASP A 79 -0.72 5.34 -5.89
N VAL A 80 -1.04 4.92 -4.65
CA VAL A 80 -2.09 5.58 -3.86
C VAL A 80 -1.71 7.01 -3.53
N ALA A 81 -0.47 7.30 -3.14
CA ALA A 81 -0.04 8.66 -2.82
C ALA A 81 -0.15 9.61 -4.01
N ILE A 82 0.32 9.18 -5.19
CA ILE A 82 0.22 9.96 -6.43
C ILE A 82 -1.25 10.22 -6.76
N ARG A 83 -2.08 9.18 -6.73
CA ARG A 83 -3.49 9.28 -7.11
C ARG A 83 -4.33 10.06 -6.10
N ALA A 84 -4.02 9.97 -4.81
CA ALA A 84 -4.62 10.82 -3.79
C ALA A 84 -4.30 12.30 -4.05
N ARG A 85 -3.06 12.63 -4.48
CA ARG A 85 -2.69 14.00 -4.85
C ARG A 85 -3.45 14.49 -6.09
N VAL A 86 -3.57 13.64 -7.13
CA VAL A 86 -4.37 13.94 -8.33
C VAL A 86 -5.85 14.10 -8.00
N ALA A 87 -6.41 13.20 -7.20
CA ALA A 87 -7.78 13.29 -6.72
C ALA A 87 -7.99 14.58 -5.91
N GLY A 88 -7.04 14.97 -5.05
CA GLY A 88 -7.06 16.24 -4.33
C GLY A 88 -7.23 17.46 -5.25
N MET A 89 -6.53 17.47 -6.39
CA MET A 89 -6.67 18.53 -7.40
C MET A 89 -8.00 18.47 -8.14
N LEU A 90 -8.46 17.28 -8.53
CA LEU A 90 -9.69 17.10 -9.30
C LEU A 90 -10.97 17.31 -8.47
N LEU A 91 -10.89 17.00 -7.18
CA LEU A 91 -11.99 17.04 -6.22
C LEU A 91 -12.03 18.33 -5.40
N ASP A 92 -11.04 19.22 -5.57
CA ASP A 92 -10.80 20.38 -4.71
C ASP A 92 -10.78 20.01 -3.21
N ALA A 93 -10.03 18.95 -2.91
CA ALA A 93 -10.01 18.30 -1.61
C ALA A 93 -8.61 18.43 -0.98
N PRO A 94 -8.29 19.56 -0.32
CA PRO A 94 -6.97 19.82 0.22
C PRO A 94 -6.55 18.81 1.32
N ALA A 95 -7.52 18.17 1.97
CA ALA A 95 -7.28 17.11 2.96
C ALA A 95 -6.58 15.86 2.37
N LEU A 96 -6.65 15.64 1.06
CA LEU A 96 -5.95 14.53 0.40
C LEU A 96 -4.44 14.77 0.27
N VAL A 97 -3.99 16.02 0.30
CA VAL A 97 -2.57 16.37 0.19
C VAL A 97 -1.74 15.86 1.39
N PRO A 98 -2.11 16.15 2.66
CA PRO A 98 -1.38 15.59 3.80
C PRO A 98 -1.54 14.08 3.91
N ALA A 99 -2.71 13.52 3.55
CA ALA A 99 -2.91 12.06 3.55
C ALA A 99 -1.99 11.37 2.53
N ALA A 100 -1.86 11.92 1.33
CA ALA A 100 -0.93 11.45 0.31
C ALA A 100 0.53 11.51 0.79
N ALA A 101 0.92 12.58 1.47
CA ALA A 101 2.29 12.73 1.99
C ALA A 101 2.65 11.68 3.05
N ILE A 102 1.69 11.29 3.90
CA ILE A 102 1.88 10.21 4.89
C ILE A 102 2.13 8.88 4.18
N VAL A 103 1.30 8.54 3.18
CA VAL A 103 1.44 7.30 2.40
C VAL A 103 2.78 7.28 1.66
N ASP A 104 3.17 8.40 1.05
CA ASP A 104 4.44 8.56 0.32
C ASP A 104 5.65 8.37 1.23
N SER A 105 5.64 9.01 2.41
CA SER A 105 6.71 8.90 3.41
C SER A 105 6.84 7.46 3.90
N LEU A 106 5.72 6.78 4.11
CA LEU A 106 5.72 5.39 4.51
C LEU A 106 6.29 4.49 3.42
N ALA A 107 5.90 4.68 2.16
CA ALA A 107 6.41 3.89 1.05
C ALA A 107 7.94 4.02 0.89
N HIS A 108 8.50 5.19 1.18
CA HIS A 108 9.96 5.39 1.19
C HIS A 108 10.65 4.76 2.41
N GLY A 109 9.94 4.57 3.53
CA GLY A 109 10.40 3.84 4.71
C GLY A 109 10.28 2.31 4.62
N LEU A 110 9.67 1.80 3.53
CA LEU A 110 9.64 0.39 3.17
C LEU A 110 10.82 0.02 2.27
#